data_AF-A0A943UIS5-F1
#
_entry.id   AF-A0A943UIS5-F1
#
_cell.length_a   1.000
_cell.length_b   1.000
_cell.length_c   1.000
_cell.angle_alpha   90.00
_cell.angle_beta   90.00
_cell.angle_gamma   90.00
#
_symmetry.space_group_name_H-M   'P 1'
#
loop_
_entity.id
_entity.type
_entity.pdbx_description
1 polymer ?
#
loop_
_entity_poly.entity_id
_entity_poly.type
_entity_poly.pdbx_seq_one_letter_code
_entity_poly.pdbx_strand_id
1 'polypeptide(L)'
;MKKMVSVFLMMLLVVTALASSAWAEGKIQPFYNQTARISASLVINGSTAECMGKIIPNSDATVSSMTMKLQQKKDGNWTTIASWLASGSKGETVSLSKTKSISKGYSYRVYVSGTVKNGVDPAETPSKTSSVKSY
;
A
#
# COMPACT_ATOMS: atom_id res chain seq x y z
N MET A 1 42.43 -43.09 -19.18
CA MET A 1 41.53 -42.98 -18.01
C MET A 1 41.54 -41.59 -17.37
N LYS A 2 42.69 -40.98 -17.05
CA LYS A 2 42.76 -39.63 -16.41
C LYS A 2 42.06 -38.50 -17.20
N LYS A 3 42.16 -38.48 -18.55
CA LYS A 3 41.51 -37.49 -19.42
C LYS A 3 39.97 -37.66 -19.47
N MET A 4 39.48 -38.90 -19.42
CA MET A 4 38.04 -39.20 -19.41
C MET A 4 37.38 -38.79 -18.08
N VAL A 5 38.07 -39.03 -16.96
CA VAL A 5 37.62 -38.58 -15.63
C VAL A 5 37.55 -37.05 -15.56
N SER A 6 38.53 -36.34 -16.12
CA SER A 6 38.53 -34.87 -16.16
C SER A 6 37.38 -34.29 -16.99
N VAL A 7 37.06 -34.91 -18.13
CA VAL A 7 35.93 -34.48 -18.98
C VAL A 7 34.61 -34.74 -18.26
N PHE A 8 34.46 -35.89 -17.60
CA PHE A 8 33.26 -36.20 -16.81
C PHE A 8 33.10 -35.26 -15.62
N LEU A 9 34.19 -34.90 -14.94
CA LEU A 9 34.17 -33.93 -13.83
C LEU A 9 33.80 -32.51 -14.31
N MET A 10 34.33 -32.08 -15.45
CA MET A 10 33.99 -30.78 -16.05
C MET A 10 32.53 -30.74 -16.50
N MET A 11 32.00 -31.84 -17.05
CA MET A 11 30.60 -31.93 -17.46
C MET A 11 29.66 -31.89 -16.24
N LEU A 12 30.04 -32.52 -15.12
CA LEU A 12 29.30 -32.47 -13.86
C LEU A 12 29.29 -31.05 -13.25
N LEU A 13 30.40 -30.32 -13.35
CA LEU A 13 30.52 -28.92 -12.89
C LEU A 13 29.63 -27.96 -13.71
N VAL A 14 29.54 -28.15 -15.03
CA VAL A 14 28.70 -27.31 -15.90
C VAL A 14 27.20 -27.53 -15.62
N VAL A 15 26.78 -28.73 -15.21
CA VAL A 15 25.38 -29.03 -14.85
C VAL A 15 24.97 -28.36 -13.53
N THR A 16 25.89 -28.18 -12.57
CA THR A 16 25.61 -27.46 -11.31
C THR A 16 25.57 -25.93 -11.46
N ALA A 17 26.10 -25.39 -12.55
CA ALA A 17 26.10 -23.95 -12.84
C ALA A 17 24.76 -23.45 -13.44
N LEU A 18 23.83 -24.36 -13.76
CA LEU A 18 22.43 -24.02 -14.01
C LEU A 18 21.72 -23.76 -12.68
N ALA A 19 22.23 -22.79 -11.91
CA ALA A 19 21.58 -22.31 -10.70
C ALA A 19 20.19 -21.79 -11.09
N SER A 20 19.16 -22.46 -10.58
CA SER A 20 17.77 -22.01 -10.67
C SER A 20 17.68 -20.57 -10.14
N SER A 21 17.41 -19.61 -11.03
CA SER A 21 17.04 -18.26 -10.62
C SER A 21 15.67 -18.34 -9.93
N ALA A 22 15.63 -18.15 -8.62
CA ALA A 22 14.37 -18.02 -7.90
C ALA A 22 13.71 -16.69 -8.30
N TRP A 23 12.73 -16.75 -9.17
CA TRP A 23 11.92 -15.59 -9.56
C TRP A 23 10.91 -15.29 -8.45
N ALA A 24 11.27 -14.40 -7.53
CA ALA A 24 10.30 -13.85 -6.58
C ALA A 24 9.48 -12.74 -7.28
N GLU A 25 8.41 -13.11 -8.00
CA GLU A 25 7.48 -12.15 -8.63
C GLU A 25 6.51 -11.49 -7.62
N GLY A 26 6.85 -11.46 -6.34
CA GLY A 26 6.04 -10.85 -5.29
C GLY A 26 6.41 -9.38 -5.09
N LYS A 27 5.45 -8.46 -5.23
CA LYS A 27 5.62 -7.11 -4.69
C LYS A 27 5.81 -7.22 -3.17
N ILE A 28 6.91 -6.70 -2.64
CA ILE A 28 7.12 -6.60 -1.19
C ILE A 28 5.97 -5.76 -0.64
N GLN A 29 5.14 -6.36 0.22
CA GLN A 29 4.05 -5.68 0.91
C GLN A 29 4.21 -5.86 2.42
N PRO A 30 3.88 -4.84 3.22
CA PRO A 30 3.89 -4.97 4.67
C PRO A 30 2.95 -6.09 5.13
N PHE A 31 3.42 -6.92 6.06
CA PHE A 31 2.58 -7.88 6.76
C PHE A 31 2.15 -7.27 8.09
N TYR A 32 0.86 -6.91 8.17
CA TYR A 32 0.26 -6.33 9.37
C TYR A 32 -0.41 -7.44 10.18
N ASN A 33 -0.13 -7.49 11.47
CA ASN A 33 -0.75 -8.39 12.44
C ASN A 33 -2.08 -7.83 12.98
N GLN A 34 -2.21 -6.50 13.08
CA GLN A 34 -3.38 -5.84 13.67
C GLN A 34 -4.31 -5.23 12.61
N THR A 35 -3.82 -5.04 11.38
CA THR A 35 -4.58 -4.45 10.27
C THR A 35 -4.92 -5.51 9.23
N ALA A 36 -6.20 -5.90 9.14
CA ALA A 36 -6.68 -6.83 8.12
C ALA A 36 -6.59 -6.22 6.71
N ARG A 37 -6.98 -4.93 6.58
CA ARG A 37 -7.02 -4.25 5.29
C ARG A 37 -6.94 -2.75 5.43
N ILE A 38 -6.23 -2.12 4.50
CA ILE A 38 -6.31 -0.69 4.23
C ILE A 38 -6.63 -0.45 2.76
N SER A 39 -7.51 0.50 2.46
CA SER A 39 -7.84 0.88 1.09
C SER A 39 -8.05 2.37 0.93
N ALA A 40 -7.68 2.87 -0.25
CA ALA A 40 -7.88 4.25 -0.70
C ALA A 40 -8.45 4.21 -2.12
N SER A 41 -9.49 5.01 -2.39
CA SER A 41 -10.10 5.12 -3.71
C SER A 41 -10.37 6.59 -4.04
N LEU A 42 -10.22 6.91 -5.32
CA LEU A 42 -10.50 8.21 -5.89
C LEU A 42 -11.37 8.03 -7.13
N VAL A 43 -12.49 8.75 -7.18
CA VAL A 43 -13.30 8.93 -8.38
C VAL A 43 -13.34 10.43 -8.69
N ILE A 44 -13.30 10.79 -9.97
CA ILE A 44 -13.42 12.17 -10.40
C ILE A 44 -14.61 12.23 -11.35
N ASN A 45 -15.60 13.05 -10.97
CA ASN A 45 -16.83 13.28 -11.70
C ASN A 45 -16.91 14.78 -12.00
N GLY A 46 -16.56 15.18 -13.22
CA GLY A 46 -16.38 16.59 -13.57
C GLY A 46 -15.32 17.25 -12.67
N SER A 47 -15.64 18.41 -12.09
CA SER A 47 -14.75 19.12 -11.16
C SER A 47 -14.80 18.62 -9.71
N THR A 48 -15.43 17.48 -9.45
CA THR A 48 -15.57 16.94 -8.10
C THR A 48 -14.75 15.67 -7.93
N ALA A 49 -13.85 15.69 -6.95
CA ALA A 49 -13.15 14.50 -6.47
C ALA A 49 -13.96 13.84 -5.35
N GLU A 50 -14.31 12.58 -5.55
CA GLU A 50 -14.92 11.70 -4.55
C GLU A 50 -13.84 10.81 -3.94
N CYS A 51 -13.58 11.02 -2.65
CA CYS A 51 -12.48 10.42 -1.91
C CYS A 51 -13.04 9.39 -0.92
N MET A 52 -12.54 8.16 -1.00
CA MET A 52 -12.92 7.09 -0.09
C MET A 52 -11.69 6.47 0.57
N GLY A 53 -11.80 6.20 1.86
CA GLY A 53 -10.78 5.53 2.65
C GLY A 53 -11.40 4.55 3.62
N LYS A 54 -10.70 3.43 3.89
CA LYS A 54 -11.13 2.41 4.83
C LYS A 54 -9.95 1.75 5.50
N ILE A 55 -10.04 1.55 6.82
CA ILE A 55 -9.15 0.69 7.60
C ILE A 55 -10.02 -0.34 8.30
N ILE A 56 -9.71 -1.62 8.07
CA ILE A 56 -10.33 -2.76 8.73
C ILE A 56 -9.28 -3.32 9.70
N PRO A 57 -9.48 -3.19 11.02
CA PRO A 57 -8.63 -3.85 11.99
C PRO A 57 -8.92 -5.37 11.99
N ASN A 58 -7.97 -6.16 12.46
CA ASN A 58 -8.29 -7.50 12.94
C ASN A 58 -9.17 -7.38 14.21
N SER A 59 -10.00 -8.38 14.50
CA SER A 59 -11.15 -8.30 15.42
C SER A 59 -10.88 -7.64 16.77
N ASP A 60 -9.68 -7.80 17.33
CA ASP A 60 -9.33 -7.26 18.64
C ASP A 60 -8.64 -5.89 18.62
N ALA A 61 -8.22 -5.42 17.44
CA ALA A 61 -7.52 -4.15 17.31
C ALA A 61 -8.48 -2.96 17.15
N THR A 62 -7.98 -1.79 17.50
CA THR A 62 -8.67 -0.50 17.44
C THR A 62 -7.95 0.41 16.44
N VAL A 63 -8.69 1.00 15.52
CA VAL A 63 -8.19 2.07 14.66
C VAL A 63 -8.24 3.39 15.44
N SER A 64 -7.18 3.64 16.21
CA SER A 64 -7.06 4.84 17.05
C SER A 64 -7.00 6.15 16.26
N SER A 65 -6.50 6.10 15.03
CA SER A 65 -6.57 7.21 14.10
C SER A 65 -6.60 6.74 12.65
N MET A 66 -7.31 7.48 11.81
CA MET A 66 -7.28 7.39 10.36
C MET A 66 -7.19 8.81 9.82
N THR A 67 -6.25 9.04 8.91
CA THR A 67 -6.10 10.27 8.14
C THR A 67 -6.28 9.98 6.66
N MET A 68 -7.26 10.60 6.03
CA MET A 68 -7.46 10.57 4.58
C MET A 68 -7.11 11.93 3.98
N LYS A 69 -6.21 11.95 3.00
CA LYS A 69 -5.74 13.16 2.32
C LYS A 69 -6.06 13.08 0.83
N LEU A 70 -6.68 14.12 0.28
CA LEU A 70 -6.66 14.35 -1.16
C LEU A 70 -5.38 15.11 -1.51
N GLN A 71 -4.57 14.53 -2.39
CA GLN A 71 -3.31 15.09 -2.84
C GLN A 71 -3.37 15.47 -4.31
N GLN A 72 -2.78 16.60 -4.65
CA GLN A 72 -2.62 17.14 -6.00
C GLN A 72 -1.12 17.16 -6.34
N LYS A 73 -0.75 16.76 -7.56
CA LYS A 73 0.63 16.84 -8.02
C LYS A 73 0.91 18.22 -8.61
N LYS A 74 1.88 18.95 -8.05
CA LYS A 74 2.39 20.24 -8.55
C LYS A 74 3.91 20.15 -8.63
N ASP A 75 4.48 20.56 -9.76
CA ASP A 75 5.94 20.62 -9.95
C ASP A 75 6.64 19.31 -9.57
N GLY A 76 6.07 18.18 -9.97
CA GLY A 76 6.58 16.84 -9.66
C GLY A 76 6.24 16.31 -8.26
N ASN A 77 5.79 17.16 -7.34
CA ASN A 77 5.57 16.86 -5.93
C ASN A 77 4.09 16.72 -5.56
N TRP A 78 3.78 15.91 -4.55
CA TRP A 78 2.40 15.76 -4.05
C TRP A 78 2.12 16.74 -2.91
N THR A 79 1.15 17.63 -3.11
CA THR A 79 0.67 18.58 -2.11
C THR A 79 -0.71 18.16 -1.60
N THR A 80 -0.94 18.21 -0.29
CA THR A 80 -2.25 17.91 0.29
C THR A 80 -3.17 19.12 0.13
N ILE A 81 -4.35 18.94 -0.46
CA ILE A 81 -5.34 20.00 -0.70
C ILE A 81 -6.62 19.83 0.13
N ALA A 82 -6.81 18.65 0.73
CA ALA A 82 -7.82 18.40 1.76
C ALA A 82 -7.37 17.24 2.66
N SER A 83 -7.77 17.28 3.93
CA SER A 83 -7.47 16.24 4.91
C SER A 83 -8.67 16.02 5.82
N TRP A 84 -8.97 14.76 6.10
CA TRP A 84 -10.07 14.34 6.97
C TRP A 84 -9.57 13.30 7.95
N LEU A 85 -10.11 13.35 9.17
CA LEU A 85 -9.75 12.46 10.27
C LEU A 85 -10.96 11.63 10.69
N ALA A 86 -10.68 10.41 11.13
CA ALA A 86 -11.62 9.52 11.79
C ALA A 86 -10.89 8.62 12.80
N SER A 87 -11.64 8.00 13.68
CA SER A 87 -11.20 6.94 14.57
C SER A 87 -12.38 5.99 14.81
N GLY A 88 -12.10 4.83 15.39
CA GLY A 88 -13.13 3.85 15.72
C GLY A 88 -12.87 3.20 17.07
N SER A 89 -13.85 2.44 17.52
CA SER A 89 -13.78 1.60 18.72
C SER A 89 -13.13 0.25 18.42
N LYS A 90 -12.98 -0.60 19.44
CA LYS A 90 -12.41 -1.94 19.33
C LYS A 90 -13.16 -2.77 18.27
N GLY A 91 -12.42 -3.34 17.31
CA GLY A 91 -12.96 -4.16 16.23
C GLY A 91 -13.76 -3.39 15.16
N GLU A 92 -13.92 -2.07 15.32
CA GLU A 92 -14.72 -1.27 14.41
C GLU A 92 -13.95 -0.99 13.10
N THR A 93 -14.62 -1.23 11.98
CA THR A 93 -14.14 -0.78 10.68
C THR A 93 -14.32 0.73 10.56
N VAL A 94 -13.23 1.46 10.32
CA VAL A 94 -13.27 2.91 10.12
C VAL A 94 -13.30 3.22 8.63
N SER A 95 -14.23 4.07 8.21
CA SER A 95 -14.36 4.50 6.81
C SER A 95 -14.68 5.98 6.69
N LEU A 96 -14.20 6.59 5.61
CA LEU A 96 -14.48 7.97 5.24
C LEU A 96 -14.92 8.02 3.78
N SER A 97 -15.96 8.80 3.51
CA SER A 97 -16.38 9.20 2.15
C SER A 97 -16.57 10.72 2.15
N LYS A 98 -15.79 11.43 1.35
CA LYS A 98 -15.76 12.89 1.30
C LYS A 98 -15.58 13.38 -0.12
N THR A 99 -16.10 14.57 -0.42
CA THR A 99 -15.95 15.20 -1.73
C THR A 99 -15.19 16.52 -1.62
N LYS A 100 -14.53 16.92 -2.71
CA LYS A 100 -13.84 18.21 -2.82
C LYS A 100 -13.81 18.68 -4.27
N SER A 101 -14.09 19.95 -4.51
CA SER A 101 -13.89 20.55 -5.83
C SER A 101 -12.40 20.67 -6.16
N ILE A 102 -12.05 20.34 -7.40
CA ILE A 102 -10.69 20.30 -7.92
C ILE A 102 -10.57 21.08 -9.23
N SER A 103 -9.34 21.46 -9.59
CA SER A 103 -9.02 22.23 -10.79
C SER A 103 -8.53 21.33 -11.92
N LYS A 104 -8.80 21.71 -13.17
CA LYS A 104 -8.26 21.00 -14.34
C LYS A 104 -6.76 21.22 -14.49
N GLY A 105 -6.10 20.32 -15.22
CA GLY A 105 -4.67 20.36 -15.54
C GLY A 105 -3.77 19.70 -14.50
N TYR A 106 -4.30 18.88 -13.59
CA TYR A 106 -3.53 18.29 -12.50
C TYR A 106 -3.76 16.79 -12.35
N SER A 107 -2.84 16.13 -11.66
CA SER A 107 -2.99 14.74 -11.21
C SER A 107 -3.34 14.68 -9.74
N TYR A 108 -4.24 13.77 -9.38
CA TYR A 108 -4.80 13.62 -8.05
C TYR A 108 -4.65 12.19 -7.55
N ARG A 109 -4.50 12.03 -6.23
CA ARG A 109 -4.60 10.74 -5.55
C ARG A 109 -5.18 10.91 -4.15
N VAL A 110 -5.82 9.87 -3.65
CA VAL A 110 -6.15 9.76 -2.23
C VAL A 110 -5.02 9.01 -1.52
N TYR A 111 -4.56 9.55 -0.40
CA TYR A 111 -3.65 8.89 0.52
C TYR A 111 -4.38 8.64 1.84
N VAL A 112 -4.39 7.40 2.29
CA VAL A 112 -4.93 7.00 3.60
C VAL A 112 -3.79 6.49 4.44
N SER A 113 -3.73 6.91 5.70
CA SER A 113 -2.89 6.32 6.73
C SER A 113 -3.65 6.21 8.04
N GLY A 114 -3.18 5.38 8.96
CA GLY A 114 -3.77 5.33 10.30
C GLY A 114 -2.81 4.81 11.35
N THR A 115 -3.34 4.68 12.57
CA THR A 115 -2.69 4.02 13.70
C THR A 115 -3.62 2.96 14.26
N VAL A 116 -3.20 1.70 14.21
CA VAL A 116 -3.98 0.54 14.67
C VAL A 116 -3.27 -0.08 15.86
N LYS A 117 -4.01 -0.32 16.97
CA LYS A 117 -3.46 -0.78 18.25
C LYS A 117 -4.28 -1.92 18.82
N ASN A 118 -3.66 -2.86 19.51
CA ASN A 118 -4.35 -3.87 20.32
C ASN A 118 -3.62 -3.99 21.67
N GLY A 119 -4.26 -3.57 22.76
CA GLY A 119 -3.65 -3.60 24.08
C GLY A 119 -2.26 -2.94 24.13
N VAL A 120 -1.25 -3.73 24.51
CA VAL A 120 0.15 -3.29 24.67
C VAL A 120 1.03 -3.54 23.45
N ASP A 121 0.50 -4.16 22.39
CA ASP A 121 1.25 -4.44 21.18
C ASP A 121 1.74 -3.13 20.52
N PRO A 122 2.91 -3.13 19.87
CA PRO A 122 3.36 -1.99 19.08
C PRO A 122 2.30 -1.55 18.08
N ALA A 123 2.07 -0.24 18.02
CA ALA A 123 1.08 0.31 17.11
C ALA A 123 1.52 0.14 15.65
N GLU A 124 0.62 -0.31 14.79
CA GLU A 124 0.84 -0.35 13.35
C GLU A 124 0.45 0.97 12.70
N THR A 125 1.20 1.36 11.67
CA THR A 125 0.97 2.60 10.92
C THR A 125 0.69 2.34 9.43
N PRO A 126 -0.40 1.61 9.10
CA PRO A 126 -0.68 1.25 7.72
C PRO A 126 -0.93 2.50 6.86
N SER A 127 -0.46 2.45 5.61
CA SER A 127 -0.76 3.48 4.62
C SER A 127 -1.03 2.90 3.23
N LYS A 128 -1.86 3.61 2.45
CA LYS A 128 -2.19 3.24 1.06
C LYS A 128 -2.54 4.46 0.22
N THR A 129 -2.10 4.45 -1.03
CA THR A 129 -2.56 5.40 -2.05
C THR A 129 -3.58 4.75 -2.99
N SER A 130 -4.53 5.54 -3.48
CA SER A 130 -5.33 5.16 -4.65
C SER A 130 -4.47 5.15 -5.92
N SER A 131 -5.04 4.65 -7.01
CA SER A 131 -4.54 4.99 -8.35
C SER A 131 -4.56 6.51 -8.56
N VAL A 132 -3.63 7.00 -9.36
CA VAL A 132 -3.58 8.41 -9.76
C VAL A 132 -4.64 8.66 -10.84
N LYS A 133 -5.35 9.79 -10.75
CA LYS A 133 -6.30 10.25 -11.77
C LYS A 133 -6.00 11.69 -12.18
N SER A 134 -6.08 11.97 -13.46
CA SER A 134 -5.93 13.33 -14.00
C SER A 134 -7.29 13.97 -14.21
N TYR A 135 -7.35 15.28 -14.03
CA TYR A 135 -8.49 16.14 -14.34
C TYR A 135 -8.00 17.47 -14.89
#